data_AF-A0A3D0UQX2-F1
#
_entry.id   AF-A0A3D0UQX2-F1
#
_cell.length_a   1.000
_cell.length_b   1.000
_cell.length_c   1.000
_cell.angle_alpha   90.00
_cell.angle_beta   90.00
_cell.angle_gamma   90.00
#
_symmetry.space_group_name_H-M   'P 1'
#
loop_
_entity.id
_entity.type
_entity.pdbx_description
1 polymer ?
#
loop_
_entity_poly.entity_id
_entity_poly.type
_entity_poly.pdbx_seq_one_letter_code
_entity_poly.pdbx_strand_id
1 'polypeptide(L)'
;MLARIFEMAGMSTILVTNMPFWAGKIGVPRTLAVEFPFGHILGQPHDRQQQMRVLRRALEVLEEATVPGTIVHFQERWPIPLEEALKDCHPEMPPPIAAHMGRHIGSFIRGLRRASKQAQKD
;
A
#
# COMPACT_ATOMS: atom_id res chain seq x y z
N MET A 1 5.12 -18.20 4.46
CA MET A 1 4.82 -17.20 3.42
C MET A 1 5.19 -17.76 2.05
N LEU A 2 4.36 -17.51 1.02
CA LEU A 2 4.60 -17.99 -0.35
C LEU A 2 5.96 -17.56 -0.92
N ALA A 3 6.35 -16.31 -0.71
CA ALA A 3 7.65 -15.78 -1.15
C ALA A 3 8.85 -16.63 -0.65
N ARG A 4 8.81 -17.10 0.61
CA ARG A 4 9.88 -17.94 1.17
C ARG A 4 10.00 -19.28 0.45
N ILE A 5 8.88 -19.87 0.03
CA ILE A 5 8.87 -21.14 -0.72
C ILE A 5 9.56 -20.94 -2.07
N PHE A 6 9.30 -19.81 -2.75
CA PHE A 6 9.96 -19.48 -4.01
C PHE A 6 11.47 -19.24 -3.85
N GLU A 7 11.90 -18.50 -2.82
CA GLU A 7 13.33 -18.31 -2.54
C GLU A 7 14.06 -19.65 -2.29
N MET A 8 13.44 -20.56 -1.54
CA MET A 8 14.00 -21.89 -1.29
C MET A 8 14.11 -22.75 -2.57
N ALA A 9 13.27 -22.47 -3.57
CA ALA A 9 13.35 -23.09 -4.88
C ALA A 9 14.31 -22.38 -5.85
N GLY A 10 15.06 -21.36 -5.38
CA GLY A 10 16.00 -20.60 -6.21
C GLY A 10 15.36 -19.48 -7.03
N MET A 11 14.09 -19.12 -6.76
CA MET A 11 13.41 -18.00 -7.42
C MET A 11 13.44 -16.77 -6.51
N SER A 12 14.09 -15.71 -6.97
CA SER A 12 14.18 -14.45 -6.23
C SER A 12 12.84 -13.71 -6.23
N THR A 13 12.49 -13.12 -5.09
CA THR A 13 11.22 -12.44 -4.82
C THR A 13 11.45 -11.08 -4.16
N ILE A 14 10.59 -10.12 -4.49
CA ILE A 14 10.54 -8.81 -3.86
C ILE A 14 9.09 -8.36 -3.74
N LEU A 15 8.76 -7.72 -2.63
CA LEU A 15 7.48 -7.03 -2.46
C LEU A 15 7.64 -5.55 -2.74
N VAL A 16 6.84 -5.02 -3.67
CA VAL A 16 6.66 -3.57 -3.82
C VAL A 16 5.38 -3.18 -3.10
N THR A 17 5.47 -2.32 -2.10
CA THR A 17 4.33 -2.00 -1.22
C THR A 17 4.38 -0.59 -0.70
N ASN A 18 3.22 0.00 -0.46
CA ASN A 18 3.08 1.25 0.28
C ASN A 18 2.89 1.05 1.79
N MET A 19 2.96 -0.21 2.26
CA MET A 19 2.83 -0.56 3.67
C MET A 19 4.06 -1.32 4.20
N PRO A 20 5.23 -0.67 4.30
CA PRO A 20 6.49 -1.31 4.72
C PRO A 20 6.44 -1.90 6.13
N PHE A 21 5.65 -1.31 7.04
CA PHE A 21 5.45 -1.83 8.39
C PHE A 21 4.98 -3.28 8.40
N TRP A 22 3.99 -3.61 7.58
CA TRP A 22 3.46 -4.97 7.50
C TRP A 22 4.45 -5.92 6.82
N ALA A 23 5.20 -5.45 5.82
CA ALA A 23 6.24 -6.26 5.18
C ALA A 23 7.31 -6.69 6.20
N GLY A 24 7.75 -5.77 7.07
CA GLY A 24 8.68 -6.08 8.16
C GLY A 24 8.09 -7.04 9.19
N LYS A 25 6.84 -6.83 9.60
CA LYS A 25 6.18 -7.67 10.61
C LYS A 25 5.92 -9.11 10.13
N ILE A 26 5.59 -9.29 8.86
CA ILE A 26 5.33 -10.62 8.29
C ILE A 26 6.66 -11.32 7.94
N GLY A 27 7.76 -10.57 7.74
CA GLY A 27 9.09 -11.12 7.48
C GLY A 27 9.34 -11.42 5.99
N VAL A 28 8.96 -10.48 5.11
CA VAL A 28 9.14 -10.63 3.66
C VAL A 28 10.63 -10.62 3.31
N PRO A 29 11.11 -11.44 2.34
CA PRO A 29 12.55 -11.53 2.05
C PRO A 29 13.20 -10.20 1.67
N ARG A 30 12.57 -9.41 0.80
CA ARG A 30 13.05 -8.10 0.32
C ARG A 30 11.84 -7.20 0.04
N THR A 31 11.96 -5.91 0.32
CA THR A 31 10.85 -4.95 0.11
C THR A 31 11.35 -3.66 -0.51
N LEU A 32 10.64 -3.20 -1.55
CA LEU A 32 10.68 -1.80 -2.00
C LEU A 32 9.45 -1.08 -1.46
N ALA A 33 9.67 -0.14 -0.55
CA ALA A 33 8.63 0.71 0.02
C ALA A 33 8.38 1.91 -0.89
N VAL A 34 7.17 2.04 -1.43
CA VAL A 34 6.79 3.12 -2.34
C VAL A 34 5.66 3.94 -1.72
N GLU A 35 5.92 5.22 -1.45
CA GLU A 35 4.97 6.14 -0.81
C GLU A 35 4.07 6.84 -1.85
N PHE A 36 3.51 6.06 -2.77
CA PHE A 36 2.51 6.50 -3.73
C PHE A 36 1.09 6.22 -3.22
N PRO A 37 0.06 6.88 -3.78
CA PRO A 37 -1.33 6.58 -3.47
C PRO A 37 -1.65 5.10 -3.67
N PHE A 38 -2.58 4.58 -2.87
CA PHE A 38 -3.09 3.22 -3.05
C PHE A 38 -3.64 3.05 -4.47
N GLY A 39 -3.43 1.88 -5.06
CA GLY A 39 -3.76 1.60 -6.46
C GLY A 39 -2.72 2.08 -7.48
N HIS A 40 -1.78 2.93 -7.07
CA HIS A 40 -0.79 3.55 -7.96
C HIS A 40 0.66 3.21 -7.57
N ILE A 41 0.89 2.06 -6.95
CA ILE A 41 2.20 1.65 -6.41
C ILE A 41 3.31 1.67 -7.47
N LEU A 42 2.99 1.44 -8.74
CA LEU A 42 3.98 1.49 -9.81
C LEU A 42 4.18 2.90 -10.39
N GLY A 43 3.29 3.85 -10.15
CA GLY A 43 3.37 5.21 -10.72
C GLY A 43 2.03 5.70 -11.28
N GLN A 44 2.07 6.90 -11.86
CA GLN A 44 0.93 7.57 -12.47
C GLN A 44 0.36 6.80 -13.66
N PRO A 45 -0.96 6.89 -13.89
CA PRO A 45 -1.57 6.42 -15.13
C PRO A 45 -0.85 7.03 -16.33
N HIS A 46 -0.57 6.20 -17.34
CA HIS A 46 0.10 6.59 -18.59
C HIS A 46 1.53 7.14 -18.48
N ASP A 47 2.09 7.32 -17.28
CA ASP A 47 3.51 7.66 -17.10
C ASP A 47 4.38 6.40 -17.12
N ARG A 48 4.66 5.92 -18.32
CA ARG A 48 5.56 4.77 -18.53
C ARG A 48 6.95 5.00 -17.93
N GLN A 49 7.45 6.23 -17.91
CA GLN A 49 8.81 6.49 -17.43
C GLN A 49 8.89 6.32 -15.90
N GLN A 50 7.92 6.84 -15.16
CA GLN A 50 7.82 6.64 -13.71
C GLN A 50 7.63 5.16 -13.37
N GLN A 51 6.75 4.47 -14.09
CA GLN A 51 6.54 3.03 -13.94
C GLN A 51 7.82 2.23 -14.12
N MET A 52 8.60 2.56 -15.16
CA MET A 52 9.88 1.92 -15.40
C MET A 52 10.93 2.27 -14.34
N ARG A 53 10.90 3.47 -13.72
CA ARG A 53 11.79 3.81 -12.61
C ARG A 53 11.50 2.96 -11.37
N VAL A 54 10.22 2.78 -11.01
CA VAL A 54 9.84 1.91 -9.88
C VAL A 54 10.27 0.48 -10.13
N LEU A 55 9.99 -0.06 -11.33
CA LEU A 55 10.37 -1.44 -11.68
C LEU A 55 11.88 -1.65 -11.69
N ARG A 56 12.65 -0.73 -12.28
CA ARG A 56 14.12 -0.80 -12.25
C ARG A 56 14.64 -0.76 -10.83
N ARG A 57 14.12 0.13 -9.99
CA ARG A 57 14.54 0.18 -8.59
C ARG A 57 14.20 -1.11 -7.85
N ALA A 58 13.06 -1.74 -8.13
CA ALA A 58 12.72 -3.02 -7.52
C ALA A 58 13.72 -4.12 -7.92
N LEU A 59 14.17 -4.14 -9.18
CA LEU A 59 15.19 -5.07 -9.65
C LEU A 59 16.57 -4.78 -9.04
N GLU A 60 16.97 -3.52 -8.92
CA GLU A 60 18.20 -3.13 -8.23
C GLU A 60 18.19 -3.59 -6.76
N VAL A 61 17.06 -3.41 -6.06
CA VAL A 61 16.91 -3.91 -4.68
C VAL A 61 17.00 -5.43 -4.62
N LEU A 62 16.54 -6.14 -5.65
CA LEU A 62 16.66 -7.59 -5.74
C LEU A 62 18.13 -8.05 -5.75
N GLU A 63 19.01 -7.26 -6.37
CA GLU A 63 20.46 -7.51 -6.45
C GLU A 63 21.22 -7.01 -5.20
N GLU A 64 20.85 -5.84 -4.68
CA GLU A 64 21.54 -5.19 -3.55
C GLU A 64 21.17 -5.79 -2.19
N ALA A 65 19.93 -6.24 -2.00
CA ALA A 65 19.43 -6.71 -0.71
C ALA A 65 19.87 -8.16 -0.43
N THR A 66 21.06 -8.28 0.17
CA THR A 66 21.69 -9.55 0.58
C THR A 66 21.21 -10.06 1.94
N VAL A 67 20.53 -9.22 2.73
CA VAL A 67 20.02 -9.57 4.06
C VAL A 67 18.50 -9.81 3.99
N PRO A 68 17.96 -10.92 4.52
CA PRO A 68 16.53 -11.13 4.60
C PRO A 68 15.83 -10.04 5.42
N GLY A 69 14.68 -9.56 4.96
CA GLY A 69 13.91 -8.51 5.63
C GLY A 69 14.38 -7.09 5.30
N THR A 70 15.32 -6.91 4.36
CA THR A 70 15.71 -5.58 3.91
C THR A 70 14.53 -4.82 3.32
N ILE A 71 14.32 -3.59 3.79
CA ILE A 71 13.34 -2.64 3.29
C ILE A 71 14.09 -1.43 2.74
N VAL A 72 13.87 -1.12 1.47
CA VAL A 72 14.43 0.06 0.80
C VAL A 72 13.30 1.01 0.47
N HIS A 73 13.44 2.28 0.81
CA HIS A 73 12.46 3.32 0.47
C HIS A 73 12.74 3.91 -0.91
N PHE A 74 11.71 3.95 -1.75
CA PHE A 74 11.73 4.66 -3.03
C PHE A 74 11.74 6.16 -2.78
N GLN A 75 12.63 6.88 -3.47
CA GLN A 75 12.92 8.29 -3.16
C GLN A 75 12.03 9.28 -3.93
N GLU A 76 11.42 8.85 -5.02
CA GLU A 76 10.51 9.70 -5.79
C GLU A 76 9.20 9.89 -5.03
N ARG A 77 8.66 11.10 -5.08
CA ARG A 77 7.38 11.45 -4.48
C ARG A 77 6.31 11.55 -5.56
N TRP A 78 5.06 11.31 -5.17
CA TRP A 78 3.93 11.61 -6.03
C TRP A 78 3.90 13.12 -6.34
N PRO A 79 3.66 13.54 -7.60
CA PRO A 79 3.85 14.94 -8.00
C PRO A 79 2.78 15.89 -7.44
N ILE A 80 1.62 15.35 -7.07
CA ILE A 80 0.48 16.11 -6.53
C ILE A 80 0.19 15.70 -5.08
N PRO A 81 -0.50 16.54 -4.29
CA PRO A 81 -0.95 16.16 -2.96
C PRO A 81 -1.84 14.91 -2.97
N LEU A 82 -1.76 14.11 -1.90
CA LEU A 82 -2.52 12.86 -1.80
C LEU A 82 -4.05 13.07 -1.94
N GLU A 83 -4.59 14.14 -1.35
CA GLU A 83 -6.02 14.45 -1.42
C GLU A 83 -6.50 14.70 -2.85
N GLU A 84 -5.61 15.25 -3.70
CA GLU A 84 -5.89 15.44 -5.12
C GLU A 84 -5.79 14.11 -5.86
N ALA A 85 -4.74 13.32 -5.62
CA ALA A 85 -4.53 12.03 -6.25
C ALA A 85 -5.64 11.00 -5.97
N LEU A 86 -6.28 11.08 -4.79
CA LEU A 86 -7.37 10.18 -4.44
C LEU A 86 -8.63 10.42 -5.30
N LYS A 87 -8.82 11.62 -5.85
CA LYS A 87 -9.97 11.94 -6.71
C LYS A 87 -9.99 11.08 -7.97
N ASP A 88 -8.81 10.80 -8.53
CA ASP A 88 -8.65 9.95 -9.72
C ASP A 88 -9.04 8.49 -9.47
N CYS A 89 -9.03 8.05 -8.20
CA CYS A 89 -9.42 6.70 -7.80
C CYS A 89 -10.94 6.54 -7.63
N HIS A 90 -11.71 7.63 -7.68
CA HIS A 90 -13.15 7.61 -7.47
C HIS A 90 -13.90 7.59 -8.81
N PRO A 91 -14.91 6.73 -8.96
CA PRO A 91 -15.79 6.80 -10.13
C PRO A 91 -16.55 8.12 -10.13
N GLU A 92 -16.88 8.63 -11.33
CA GLU A 92 -17.69 9.85 -11.49
C GLU A 92 -19.01 9.78 -10.72
N MET A 93 -19.66 8.61 -10.76
CA MET A 93 -20.83 8.31 -9.96
C MET A 93 -20.44 7.50 -8.73
N PRO A 94 -20.71 7.98 -7.50
CA PRO A 94 -20.43 7.22 -6.31
C PRO A 94 -21.27 5.92 -6.28
N PRO A 95 -20.74 4.83 -5.72
CA PRO A 95 -21.46 3.57 -5.67
C PRO A 95 -22.72 3.68 -4.80
N PRO A 96 -23.80 2.90 -5.07
CA PRO A 96 -25.06 2.98 -4.31
C PRO A 96 -24.90 2.82 -2.79
N ILE A 97 -23.89 2.05 -2.36
CA ILE A 97 -23.55 1.88 -0.95
C ILE A 97 -23.13 3.19 -0.28
N ALA A 98 -22.48 4.10 -1.00
CA ALA A 98 -22.06 5.40 -0.46
C ALA A 98 -23.29 6.26 -0.10
N ALA A 99 -24.32 6.26 -0.95
CA ALA A 99 -25.59 6.94 -0.68
C ALA A 99 -26.34 6.32 0.50
N HIS A 100 -26.31 4.98 0.63
CA HIS A 100 -26.89 4.28 1.77
C HIS A 100 -26.13 4.59 3.08
N MET A 101 -24.80 4.52 3.05
CA MET A 101 -23.95 4.81 4.20
C MET A 101 -24.08 6.27 4.66
N GLY A 102 -24.16 7.23 3.73
CA GLY A 102 -24.33 8.64 4.07
C GLY A 102 -25.56 8.92 4.94
N ARG A 103 -26.67 8.20 4.70
CA ARG A 103 -27.91 8.32 5.50
C ARG A 103 -27.77 7.79 6.93
N HIS A 104 -26.82 6.88 7.18
CA HIS A 104 -26.67 6.18 8.46
C HIS A 104 -25.32 6.43 9.16
N ILE A 105 -24.45 7.26 8.56
CA ILE A 105 -23.07 7.45 9.03
C ILE A 105 -23.04 8.03 10.45
N GLY A 106 -23.94 8.97 10.76
CA GLY A 106 -24.02 9.59 12.08
C GLY A 106 -24.41 8.59 13.17
N SER A 107 -25.38 7.71 12.90
CA SER A 107 -25.76 6.64 13.84
C SER A 107 -24.66 5.60 14.00
N PHE A 108 -23.98 5.25 12.91
CA PHE A 108 -22.87 4.30 12.91
C PHE A 108 -21.68 4.80 13.75
N ILE A 109 -21.25 6.05 13.53
CA ILE A 109 -20.15 6.67 14.30
C ILE A 109 -20.49 6.75 15.79
N ARG A 110 -21.73 7.09 16.14
CA ARG A 110 -22.19 7.10 17.54
C ARG A 110 -22.17 5.70 18.16
N GLY A 111 -22.54 4.67 17.41
CA GLY A 111 -22.46 3.28 17.84
C GLY A 111 -21.02 2.85 18.13
N LEU A 112 -20.09 3.13 17.21
CA LEU A 112 -18.67 2.82 17.38
C LEU A 112 -18.08 3.51 18.62
N ARG A 113 -18.37 4.81 18.84
CA ARG A 113 -17.90 5.54 20.03
C ARG A 113 -18.41 4.96 21.34
N ARG A 114 -19.64 4.41 21.36
CA ARG A 114 -20.19 3.74 22.55
C ARG A 114 -19.51 2.41 22.81
N ALA A 115 -19.29 1.61 21.76
CA ALA A 115 -18.59 0.33 21.85
C ALA A 115 -17.14 0.48 22.33
N SER A 116 -16.39 1.46 21.81
CA SER A 116 -15.02 1.75 22.27
C SER A 116 -14.95 2.20 23.73
N LYS A 117 -15.92 3.01 24.19
CA LYS A 117 -15.99 3.41 25.61
C LYS A 117 -16.32 2.25 26.54
N GLN A 118 -17.11 1.27 26.08
CA GLN A 118 -17.45 0.09 26.85
C GLN A 118 -16.23 -0.85 26.97
N ALA A 119 -15.52 -1.09 25.87
CA ALA A 119 -14.32 -1.94 25.82
C ALA A 119 -13.09 -1.37 26.57
N GLN A 120 -13.15 -0.11 27.01
CA GLN A 120 -12.08 0.55 27.78
C GLN A 120 -12.43 0.69 29.27
N LYS A 121 -13.63 0.24 29.66
CA LYS A 121 -14.11 0.20 31.05
C LYS A 121 -14.04 -1.21 31.65
N ASP A 122 -13.84 -2.22 30.80
CA ASP A 122 -13.57 -3.62 31.15
C ASP A 122 -12.05 -3.88 31.10
#